data_AF-A0A800A138-F1
#
_entry.id   AF-A0A800A138-F1
#
_cell.length_a   1.000
_cell.length_b   1.000
_cell.length_c   1.000
_cell.angle_alpha   90.00
_cell.angle_beta   90.00
_cell.angle_gamma   90.00
#
_symmetry.space_group_name_H-M   'P 1'
#
loop_
_entity.id
_entity.type
_entity.pdbx_description
1 polymer ?
#
loop_
_entity_poly.entity_id
_entity_poly.type
_entity_poly.pdbx_seq_one_letter_code
_entity_poly.pdbx_strand_id
1 'polypeptide(L)'
;MDSNVKEGLRRLEQAEADLKTSRDCLAAENYYASAFFSQQLAEKAVKGFLCLRGFRALVTCSVVGLLEEPLNHGNRSTSLLTGAKNWTDITLAQDIRTFIPPSTI
;
A
#
# COMPACT_ATOMS: atom_id res chain seq x y z
N MET A 1 -8.35 -17.39 -17.32
CA MET A 1 -7.91 -16.71 -16.07
C MET A 1 -9.04 -15.79 -15.65
N ASP A 2 -9.53 -15.90 -14.41
CA ASP A 2 -10.63 -15.06 -13.90
C ASP A 2 -10.27 -13.57 -14.03
N SER A 3 -11.21 -12.74 -14.50
CA SER A 3 -11.03 -11.28 -14.64
C SER A 3 -10.55 -10.61 -13.35
N ASN A 4 -10.97 -11.11 -12.19
CA ASN A 4 -10.56 -10.62 -10.88
C ASN A 4 -9.08 -10.91 -10.60
N VAL A 5 -8.62 -12.09 -10.98
CA VAL A 5 -7.22 -12.47 -10.79
C VAL A 5 -6.31 -11.61 -11.67
N LYS A 6 -6.72 -11.36 -12.91
CA LYS A 6 -5.96 -10.49 -13.82
C LYS A 6 -5.86 -9.06 -13.29
N GLU A 7 -6.97 -8.48 -12.83
CA GLU A 7 -6.97 -7.11 -12.27
C GLU A 7 -6.21 -7.03 -10.94
N GLY A 8 -6.33 -8.07 -10.09
CA GLY A 8 -5.58 -8.17 -8.85
C GLY A 8 -4.07 -8.16 -9.08
N LEU A 9 -3.58 -9.02 -9.98
CA LEU A 9 -2.16 -9.06 -10.35
C LEU A 9 -1.69 -7.74 -10.98
N ARG A 10 -2.48 -7.16 -11.88
CA ARG A 10 -2.16 -5.85 -12.49
C ARG A 10 -2.00 -4.75 -11.44
N ARG A 11 -2.82 -4.75 -10.39
CA ARG A 11 -2.71 -3.78 -9.28
C ARG A 11 -1.46 -4.01 -8.43
N LEU A 12 -1.03 -5.27 -8.25
CA LEU A 12 0.21 -5.58 -7.56
C LEU A 12 1.44 -5.10 -8.36
N GLU A 13 1.46 -5.28 -9.67
CA GLU A 13 2.51 -4.71 -10.54
C GLU A 13 2.59 -3.18 -10.41
N GLN A 14 1.43 -2.50 -10.34
CA GLN A 14 1.40 -1.05 -10.12
C GLN A 14 1.90 -0.65 -8.73
N ALA A 15 1.60 -1.44 -7.70
CA ALA A 15 2.13 -1.24 -6.36
C ALA A 15 3.66 -1.33 -6.34
N GLU A 16 4.25 -2.32 -7.02
CA GLU A 16 5.71 -2.44 -7.13
C GLU A 16 6.35 -1.23 -7.83
N ALA A 17 5.70 -0.69 -8.87
CA ALA A 17 6.14 0.53 -9.54
C ALA A 17 6.08 1.75 -8.61
N ASP A 18 5.02 1.88 -7.79
CA ASP A 18 4.90 2.95 -6.80
C ASP A 18 5.98 2.83 -5.70
N LEU A 19 6.32 1.61 -5.26
CA LEU A 19 7.41 1.38 -4.31
C LEU A 19 8.76 1.85 -4.87
N LYS A 20 9.06 1.47 -6.12
CA LYS A 20 10.28 1.93 -6.78
C LYS A 20 10.31 3.45 -6.84
N THR A 21 9.22 4.07 -7.27
CA THR A 21 9.13 5.53 -7.41
C THR A 21 9.28 6.23 -6.07
N SER A 22 8.65 5.72 -5.01
CA SER A 22 8.79 6.27 -3.66
C SER A 22 10.25 6.27 -3.19
N ARG A 23 10.99 5.18 -3.44
CA ARG A 23 12.42 5.06 -3.12
C ARG A 23 13.28 6.02 -3.93
N ASP A 24 12.99 6.15 -5.23
CA ASP A 24 13.68 7.10 -6.10
C ASP A 24 13.45 8.55 -5.62
N CYS A 25 12.21 8.90 -5.23
CA CYS A 25 11.89 10.20 -4.66
C CYS A 25 12.58 10.45 -3.31
N LEU A 26 12.66 9.43 -2.45
CA LEU A 26 13.36 9.52 -1.17
C LEU A 26 14.86 9.79 -1.37
N ALA A 27 15.49 9.05 -2.29
CA ALA A 27 16.90 9.23 -2.64
C ALA A 27 17.20 10.61 -3.26
N ALA A 28 16.20 11.21 -3.93
CA ALA A 28 16.26 12.57 -4.46
C ALA A 28 15.84 13.65 -3.44
N GLU A 29 15.64 13.29 -2.17
CA GLU A 29 15.17 14.18 -1.10
C GLU A 29 13.81 14.85 -1.38
N ASN A 30 13.04 14.31 -2.32
CA ASN A 30 11.68 14.74 -2.60
C ASN A 30 10.69 14.02 -1.67
N TYR A 31 10.71 14.43 -0.40
CA TYR A 31 9.98 13.75 0.68
C TYR A 31 8.46 13.75 0.48
N TYR A 32 7.90 14.83 -0.06
CA TYR A 32 6.47 14.91 -0.38
C TYR A 32 6.07 13.85 -1.42
N ALA A 33 6.80 13.76 -2.53
CA ALA A 33 6.51 12.79 -3.57
C ALA A 33 6.73 11.35 -3.08
N SER A 34 7.78 11.12 -2.29
CA SER A 34 8.02 9.81 -1.66
C SER A 34 6.83 9.37 -0.80
N ALA A 35 6.34 10.23 0.10
CA ALA A 35 5.17 9.93 0.93
C ALA A 35 3.91 9.66 0.10
N PHE A 36 3.67 10.44 -0.97
CA PHE A 36 2.56 10.23 -1.89
C PHE A 36 2.61 8.84 -2.55
N PHE A 37 3.77 8.46 -3.11
CA PHE A 37 3.91 7.15 -3.75
C PHE A 37 3.87 5.98 -2.75
N SER A 38 4.33 6.18 -1.51
CA SER A 38 4.16 5.18 -0.44
C SER A 38 2.69 4.94 -0.10
N GLN A 39 1.85 5.99 -0.07
CA GLN A 39 0.41 5.84 0.12
C GLN A 39 -0.25 5.12 -1.07
N GLN A 40 0.15 5.46 -2.30
CA GLN A 40 -0.35 4.84 -3.53
C GLN A 40 0.00 3.35 -3.61
N LEU A 41 1.23 2.99 -3.22
CA LEU A 41 1.68 1.60 -3.05
C LEU A 41 0.74 0.83 -2.12
N ALA A 42 0.49 1.35 -0.92
CA ALA A 42 -0.34 0.69 0.08
C ALA A 42 -1.78 0.49 -0.43
N GLU A 43 -2.37 1.50 -1.05
CA GLU A 43 -3.72 1.42 -1.62
C GLU A 43 -3.82 0.34 -2.70
N LYS A 44 -2.90 0.34 -3.67
CA LYS A 44 -2.93 -0.61 -4.80
C LYS A 44 -2.64 -2.03 -4.36
N ALA A 45 -1.72 -2.22 -3.42
CA ALA A 45 -1.40 -3.53 -2.86
C ALA A 45 -2.64 -4.15 -2.18
N VAL A 46 -3.32 -3.38 -1.33
CA VAL A 46 -4.53 -3.86 -0.63
C VAL A 46 -5.67 -4.12 -1.62
N LYS A 47 -5.92 -3.22 -2.58
CA LYS A 47 -6.94 -3.45 -3.62
C LYS A 47 -6.65 -4.67 -4.48
N GLY A 48 -5.39 -4.88 -4.87
CA GLY A 48 -4.95 -6.04 -5.63
C GLY A 48 -5.19 -7.34 -4.87
N PHE A 49 -4.79 -7.37 -3.61
CA PHE A 49 -5.02 -8.50 -2.71
C PHE A 49 -6.52 -8.83 -2.54
N LEU A 50 -7.36 -7.83 -2.29
CA LEU A 50 -8.80 -8.01 -2.14
C LEU A 50 -9.45 -8.51 -3.43
N CYS A 51 -9.01 -8.01 -4.59
CA CYS A 51 -9.51 -8.47 -5.88
C CYS A 51 -9.17 -9.95 -6.13
N LEU A 52 -7.96 -10.39 -5.76
CA LEU A 52 -7.57 -11.81 -5.78
C LEU A 52 -8.44 -12.69 -4.87
N ARG A 53 -9.02 -12.11 -3.82
CA ARG A 53 -9.95 -12.77 -2.89
C ARG A 53 -11.42 -12.70 -3.33
N GLY A 54 -11.70 -12.14 -4.51
CA GLY A 54 -13.04 -12.07 -5.08
C GLY A 54 -13.83 -10.79 -4.74
N PHE A 55 -13.24 -9.84 -4.01
CA PHE A 55 -13.87 -8.55 -3.73
C PHE A 55 -13.85 -7.65 -4.98
N ARG A 56 -14.89 -6.83 -5.16
CA ARG A 56 -15.08 -5.94 -6.32
C ARG A 56 -15.50 -4.54 -5.89
N ALA A 57 -15.36 -3.58 -6.80
CA ALA A 57 -15.84 -2.20 -6.64
C ALA A 57 -15.28 -1.48 -5.39
N LEU A 58 -13.99 -1.63 -5.12
CA LEU A 58 -13.30 -0.93 -4.03
C LEU A 58 -13.07 0.54 -4.42
N VAL A 59 -14.07 1.39 -4.18
CA VAL A 59 -14.06 2.82 -4.62
C VAL A 59 -13.27 3.74 -3.68
N THR A 60 -12.91 3.27 -2.48
CA THR A 60 -12.21 4.10 -1.49
C THR A 60 -10.72 4.27 -1.79
N CYS A 61 -10.17 5.46 -1.53
CA CYS A 61 -8.73 5.74 -1.53
C CYS A 61 -8.11 5.65 -0.11
N SER A 62 -8.93 5.35 0.90
CA SER A 62 -8.46 5.16 2.27
C SER A 62 -7.95 3.74 2.48
N VAL A 63 -6.67 3.60 2.77
CA VAL A 63 -6.06 2.30 3.13
C VAL A 63 -6.74 1.70 4.35
N VAL A 64 -7.09 2.52 5.35
CA VAL A 64 -7.85 2.08 6.53
C VAL A 64 -9.23 1.57 6.12
N GLY A 65 -9.94 2.32 5.26
CA GLY A 65 -11.25 1.91 4.77
C GLY A 65 -11.21 0.59 3.99
N LEU A 66 -10.17 0.38 3.18
CA LEU A 66 -9.96 -0.89 2.47
C LEU A 66 -9.70 -2.07 3.42
N LEU A 67 -8.99 -1.82 4.52
CA LEU A 67 -8.69 -2.83 5.52
C LEU A 67 -9.92 -3.18 6.38
N GLU A 68 -10.87 -2.25 6.53
CA GLU A 68 -12.11 -2.47 7.27
C GLU A 68 -13.19 -3.18 6.44
N GLU A 69 -13.16 -3.07 5.12
CA GLU A 69 -14.17 -3.64 4.22
C GLU A 69 -14.38 -5.17 4.39
N PRO A 70 -13.33 -6.02 4.50
CA PRO A 70 -13.48 -7.45 4.71
C PRO A 70 -14.05 -7.81 6.10
N LEU A 71 -13.81 -6.96 7.10
CA LEU A 71 -14.33 -7.15 8.46
C LEU A 71 -15.85 -6.98 8.49
N ASN A 72 -16.36 -6.01 7.74
CA ASN A 72 -17.80 -5.74 7.65
C ASN A 72 -18.57 -6.83 6.89
N HIS A 73 -17.91 -7.58 6.01
CA HIS A 73 -18.51 -8.69 5.25
C HIS A 73 -18.37 -10.07 5.94
N GLY A 74 -17.98 -10.13 7.22
CA GLY A 74 -17.95 -11.37 8.01
C GLY A 74 -16.79 -12.33 7.66
N ASN A 75 -15.89 -11.94 6.75
CA ASN A 75 -14.75 -12.76 6.34
C ASN A 75 -13.55 -12.43 7.25
N ARG A 76 -13.50 -13.10 8.42
CA ARG A 76 -12.44 -12.94 9.43
C ARG A 76 -11.13 -13.54 8.93
N SER A 77 -10.33 -12.77 8.20
CA SER A 77 -8.91 -13.05 8.04
C SER A 77 -8.11 -12.00 8.78
N THR A 78 -8.10 -12.11 10.11
CA THR A 78 -7.44 -11.20 11.05
C THR A 78 -5.92 -11.21 10.93
N SER A 79 -5.32 -12.32 10.49
CA SER A 79 -3.87 -12.44 10.28
C SER A 79 -3.33 -11.58 9.12
N LEU A 80 -4.15 -11.33 8.10
CA LEU A 80 -3.77 -10.53 6.93
C LEU A 80 -3.89 -9.02 7.17
N LEU A 81 -4.82 -8.60 8.04
CA LEU A 81 -4.84 -7.24 8.58
C LEU A 81 -3.59 -6.93 9.39
N THR A 82 -3.10 -7.90 10.16
CA THR A 82 -1.82 -7.78 10.87
C THR A 82 -0.65 -7.70 9.89
N GLY A 83 -0.67 -8.49 8.80
CA GLY A 83 0.34 -8.42 7.73
C GLY A 83 0.37 -7.07 7.01
N ALA A 84 -0.79 -6.57 6.56
CA ALA A 84 -0.91 -5.28 5.90
C ALA A 84 -0.55 -4.11 6.83
N LYS A 85 -1.00 -4.14 8.10
CA LYS A 85 -0.58 -3.18 9.13
C LYS A 85 0.95 -3.20 9.34
N ASN A 86 1.53 -4.38 9.47
CA ASN A 86 2.99 -4.54 9.59
C ASN A 86 3.74 -4.01 8.37
N TRP A 87 3.20 -4.16 7.15
CA TRP A 87 3.83 -3.64 5.93
C TRP A 87 3.76 -2.11 5.86
N THR A 88 2.63 -1.51 6.21
CA THR A 88 2.54 -0.04 6.35
C THR A 88 3.44 0.48 7.46
N ASP A 89 3.52 -0.21 8.60
CA ASP A 89 4.34 0.23 9.74
C ASP A 89 5.84 0.06 9.47
N ILE A 90 6.29 -1.04 8.86
CA ILE A 90 7.71 -1.25 8.55
C ILE A 90 8.19 -0.23 7.51
N THR A 91 7.41 0.01 6.45
CA THR A 91 7.83 0.92 5.37
C THR A 91 7.74 2.39 5.80
N LEU A 92 6.65 2.79 6.49
CA LEU A 92 6.48 4.17 6.95
C LEU A 92 7.36 4.51 8.16
N ALA A 93 7.57 3.58 9.10
CA ALA A 93 8.40 3.83 10.28
C ALA A 93 9.91 3.70 10.01
N GLN A 94 10.35 2.89 9.03
CA GLN A 94 11.75 2.94 8.58
C GLN A 94 12.04 4.30 7.95
N ASP A 95 11.21 4.75 7.01
CA ASP A 95 11.41 6.04 6.34
C ASP A 95 11.39 7.24 7.31
N ILE A 96 10.54 7.23 8.34
CA ILE A 96 10.49 8.31 9.34
C ILE A 96 11.62 8.21 10.38
N ARG A 97 12.02 7.01 10.84
CA ARG A 97 13.03 6.86 11.90
C ARG A 97 14.47 6.97 11.40
N THR A 98 14.74 6.63 10.14
CA THR A 98 16.07 6.82 9.53
C THR A 98 16.21 8.17 8.84
N PHE A 99 15.16 9.00 8.85
CA PHE A 99 15.23 10.36 8.37
C PHE A 99 16.16 11.19 9.26
N ILE A 100 17.40 11.35 8.81
CA ILE A 100 18.29 12.41 9.30
C ILE A 100 18.09 13.58 8.35
N PRO A 101 17.44 14.68 8.78
CA PRO A 101 17.36 15.87 7.94
C PRO A 101 18.79 16.34 7.64
N PRO A 102 19.11 16.75 6.40
CA PRO A 102 20.40 17.35 6.13
C PRO A 102 20.57 18.55 7.06
N SER A 103 21.60 18.49 7.92
CA SER A 103 21.96 19.56 8.83
C SER A 103 22.08 20.85 8.04
N THR A 104 21.19 21.80 8.32
CA THR A 104 21.18 23.14 7.74
C THR A 104 22.59 23.73 7.83
N ILE A 105 23.26 23.86 6.68
CA ILE A 105 24.49 24.65 6.53
C ILE A 105 24.10 26.12 6.54
#